data_AF-A0A955PSL9-F1
#
_entry.id   AF-A0A955PSL9-F1
#
_cell.length_a   1.000
_cell.length_b   1.000
_cell.length_c   1.000
_cell.angle_alpha   90.00
_cell.angle_beta   90.00
_cell.angle_gamma   90.00
#
_symmetry.space_group_name_H-M   'P 1'
#
loop_
_entity.id
_entity.type
_entity.pdbx_description
1 polymer ?
#
loop_
_entity_poly.entity_id
_entity_poly.type
_entity_poly.pdbx_seq_one_letter_code
_entity_poly.pdbx_strand_id
1 'polypeptide(L)' 'SRFSARSITLSRPNYSHYTDTPAQLATQANRLFAMLRTGAIRLAPPRHYALSAAAQAHADLEGRRTTGSVLLLP' A
#
# COMPACT_ATOMS: atom_id res chain seq x y z
N SER A 1 -13.92 -32.48 10.12
CA SER A 1 -12.85 -31.62 9.57
C SER A 1 -11.74 -31.47 10.61
N ARG A 2 -10.49 -31.85 10.29
CA ARG A 2 -9.36 -31.97 11.23
C ARG A 2 -8.70 -30.62 11.62
N PHE A 3 -9.47 -29.54 11.72
CA PHE A 3 -8.94 -28.19 12.00
C PHE A 3 -8.98 -27.79 13.49
N SER A 4 -9.52 -28.63 14.38
CA SER A 4 -9.67 -28.28 15.81
C SER A 4 -8.46 -28.63 16.69
N ALA A 5 -7.42 -29.33 16.17
CA ALA A 5 -6.31 -29.85 16.98
C ALA A 5 -5.04 -28.99 16.98
N ARG A 6 -5.02 -27.88 16.21
CA ARG A 6 -3.96 -26.87 16.24
C ARG A 6 -4.66 -25.53 16.21
N SER A 7 -4.51 -24.74 17.27
CA SER A 7 -5.04 -23.37 17.36
C SER A 7 -4.39 -22.50 16.27
N ILE A 8 -4.93 -22.57 15.05
CA ILE A 8 -4.49 -21.75 13.92
C ILE A 8 -5.22 -20.43 14.05
N THR A 9 -4.49 -19.38 14.42
CA THR A 9 -5.00 -18.01 14.39
C THR A 9 -4.89 -17.48 12.97
N LEU A 10 -6.02 -17.18 12.34
CA LEU A 10 -6.08 -16.51 11.04
C LEU A 10 -6.29 -15.01 11.28
N SER A 11 -5.30 -14.19 10.97
CA SER A 11 -5.46 -12.73 10.98
C SER A 11 -5.77 -12.21 9.58
N ARG A 12 -6.71 -11.25 9.50
CA ARG A 12 -6.88 -10.37 8.33
C ARG A 12 -6.44 -8.96 8.74
N PRO A 13 -5.14 -8.65 8.68
CA PRO A 13 -4.68 -7.31 9.05
C PRO A 13 -5.28 -6.28 8.10
N ASN A 14 -5.92 -5.25 8.65
CA ASN A 14 -6.26 -4.05 7.91
C ASN A 14 -5.29 -2.93 8.31
N TYR A 15 -5.12 -1.94 7.43
CA TYR A 15 -4.24 -0.81 7.68
C TYR A 15 -4.71 0.07 8.85
N SER A 16 -6.03 0.21 8.98
CA SER A 16 -6.67 1.04 10.01
C SER A 16 -6.20 0.67 11.41
N HIS A 17 -6.17 -0.63 11.75
CA HIS A 17 -5.73 -1.15 13.05
C HIS A 17 -4.33 -0.71 13.50
N TYR A 18 -3.49 -0.23 12.58
CA TYR A 18 -2.13 0.24 12.87
C TYR A 18 -1.95 1.76 12.75
N THR A 19 -3.01 2.48 12.40
CA THR A 19 -3.02 3.93 12.14
C THR A 19 -4.24 4.66 12.72
N ASP A 20 -5.02 3.99 13.58
CA ASP A 20 -6.25 4.51 14.17
C ASP A 20 -6.06 5.77 15.03
N THR A 21 -4.84 6.08 15.48
CA THR A 21 -4.51 7.32 16.20
C THR A 21 -3.45 8.16 15.48
N PRO A 22 -3.47 9.50 15.62
CA PRO A 22 -2.43 10.37 15.04
C PRO A 22 -1.02 9.99 15.48
N ALA A 23 -0.83 9.56 16.72
CA ALA A 23 0.47 9.14 17.25
C ALA A 23 0.97 7.84 16.59
N GLN A 24 0.09 6.85 16.39
CA GLN A 24 0.45 5.62 15.68
C GLN A 24 0.78 5.90 14.22
N LEU A 25 -0.05 6.70 13.53
CA LEU A 25 0.20 7.12 12.16
C LEU A 25 1.55 7.84 12.02
N ALA A 26 1.83 8.82 12.89
CA ALA A 26 3.08 9.56 12.89
C ALA A 26 4.30 8.63 13.09
N THR A 27 4.18 7.65 14.00
CA THR A 27 5.24 6.66 14.23
C THR A 27 5.52 5.84 12.97
N GLN A 28 4.49 5.33 12.29
CA GLN A 28 4.67 4.55 11.07
C GLN A 28 5.20 5.40 9.91
N ALA A 29 4.70 6.63 9.76
CA ALA A 29 5.17 7.58 8.75
C ALA A 29 6.65 7.91 8.95
N ASN A 30 7.07 8.24 10.18
CA ASN A 30 8.46 8.55 10.49
C ASN A 30 9.40 7.38 10.16
N ARG A 31 8.97 6.15 10.46
CA ARG A 31 9.72 4.95 10.11
C ARG A 31 9.86 4.77 8.60
N LEU A 32 8.76 4.91 7.85
CA LEU A 32 8.76 4.81 6.40
C LEU A 32 9.71 5.84 5.77
N PHE A 33 9.60 7.11 6.15
CA PHE A 33 10.44 8.17 5.60
C PHE A 33 11.90 8.04 6.02
N ALA A 34 12.20 7.52 7.21
CA ALA A 34 13.56 7.18 7.58
C ALA A 34 14.15 6.12 6.64
N MET A 35 13.41 5.05 6.34
CA MET A 35 13.85 4.00 5.41
C MET A 35 14.03 4.49 3.97
N LEU A 36 13.21 5.45 3.53
CA LEU A 36 13.39 6.12 2.24
C LEU A 36 14.67 6.97 2.22
N ARG A 37 14.92 7.76 3.27
CA ARG A 37 16.13 8.60 3.38
C ARG A 37 17.42 7.78 3.44
N THR A 38 17.41 6.64 4.11
CA THR A 38 18.58 5.75 4.16
C THR A 38 18.76 4.93 2.88
N GLY A 39 17.79 4.95 1.96
CA GLY A 39 17.80 4.14 0.75
C GLY A 39 17.53 2.64 0.99
N ALA A 40 17.12 2.27 2.20
CA ALA A 40 16.69 0.91 2.53
C ALA A 40 15.41 0.52 1.78
N ILE A 41 14.56 1.51 1.48
CA ILE A 41 13.46 1.38 0.51
C ILE A 41 13.78 2.26 -0.69
N ARG A 42 13.70 1.69 -1.90
CA ARG A 42 13.82 2.40 -3.17
C ARG A 42 12.50 2.30 -3.92
N LEU A 43 11.96 3.44 -4.34
CA LEU A 43 10.71 3.49 -5.08
C LEU A 43 10.98 3.26 -6.57
N ALA A 44 10.14 2.45 -7.20
CA ALA A 44 10.09 2.39 -8.66
C ALA A 44 9.49 3.69 -9.21
N PRO A 45 9.93 4.17 -10.38
CA PRO A 45 9.29 5.31 -11.04
C PRO A 45 7.79 5.05 -11.20
N PRO A 46 6.92 5.94 -10.69
CA PRO A 46 5.48 5.75 -10.80
C PRO A 46 5.01 5.96 -12.25
N ARG A 47 3.92 5.28 -12.60
CA ARG A 47 3.20 5.58 -13.85
C ARG A 47 2.28 6.77 -13.62
N HIS A 48 2.33 7.75 -14.50
CA HIS A 48 1.51 8.95 -14.43
C HIS A 48 0.34 8.89 -15.40
N TYR A 49 -0.80 9.41 -14.96
CA TYR A 49 -1.95 9.74 -15.80
C TYR A 49 -2.43 11.13 -15.43
N ALA A 50 -3.03 11.85 -16.37
CA ALA A 50 -3.85 13.01 -16.02
C ALA A 50 -5.05 12.56 -15.16
N LEU A 51 -5.52 13.41 -14.26
CA LEU A 51 -6.68 13.14 -13.41
C LEU A 51 -7.92 12.87 -14.26
N SER A 52 -8.06 13.55 -15.40
CA SER A 52 -9.11 13.30 -16.39
C SER A 52 -9.07 11.89 -16.99
N ALA A 53 -7.93 11.20 -16.92
CA ALA A 53 -7.74 9.83 -17.42
C ALA A 53 -7.87 8.77 -16.31
N ALA A 54 -8.50 9.08 -15.17
CA ALA A 54 -8.68 8.15 -14.05
C ALA A 54 -9.33 6.81 -14.47
N ALA A 55 -10.30 6.84 -15.40
CA ALA A 55 -10.93 5.64 -15.93
C ALA A 55 -9.93 4.70 -16.61
N GLN A 56 -9.00 5.24 -17.40
CA GLN A 56 -7.95 4.44 -18.03
C GLN A 56 -6.96 3.90 -17.00
N ALA A 57 -6.59 4.70 -15.99
CA ALA A 57 -5.72 4.27 -14.92
C ALA A 57 -6.28 3.05 -14.17
N HIS A 58 -7.60 3.03 -13.90
CA HIS A 58 -8.28 1.90 -13.28
C HIS A 58 -8.35 0.68 -14.21
N ALA A 59 -8.70 0.88 -15.49
CA ALA A 59 -8.76 -0.21 -16.46
C ALA A 59 -7.38 -0.89 -16.64
N ASP A 60 -6.29 -0.12 -16.59
CA ASP A 60 -4.92 -0.65 -16.64
C ASP A 60 -4.53 -1.38 -15.35
N LEU A 61 -4.95 -0.87 -14.18
CA LEU A 61 -4.71 -1.53 -12.90
C LEU A 61 -5.43 -2.89 -12.81
N GLU A 62 -6.73 -2.93 -13.13
CA GLU A 62 -7.54 -4.15 -13.13
C GLU A 62 -7.05 -5.17 -14.15
N GLY A 63 -6.63 -4.66 -15.33
CA GLY A 63 -6.04 -5.45 -16.39
C GLY A 63 -4.61 -5.92 -16.12
N ARG A 64 -4.03 -5.62 -14.94
CA ARG A 64 -2.65 -5.95 -14.56
C ARG A 64 -1.60 -5.41 -15.54
N ARG A 65 -1.88 -4.27 -16.18
CA ARG A 65 -0.96 -3.56 -17.10
C ARG A 65 -0.07 -2.54 -16.38
N THR A 66 -0.18 -2.43 -15.07
CA THR A 66 0.62 -1.54 -14.22
C THR A 66 1.50 -2.34 -13.27
N THR A 67 2.72 -1.87 -13.04
CA THR A 67 3.59 -2.34 -11.97
C THR A 67 4.04 -1.14 -11.13
N GLY A 68 4.24 -1.36 -9.83
CA GLY A 68 4.56 -0.27 -8.92
C GLY A 68 3.38 0.68 -8.67
N SER A 69 3.70 1.94 -8.40
CA SER A 69 2.70 2.96 -8.06
C SER A 69 2.14 3.65 -9.31
N VAL A 70 0.87 4.03 -9.23
CA VAL A 70 0.18 4.85 -10.24
C VAL A 70 -0.21 6.18 -9.59
N LEU A 71 0.09 7.30 -10.23
CA LEU A 71 -0.26 8.64 -9.76
C LEU A 71 -1.17 9.33 -10.77
N LEU A 72 -2.21 9.99 -10.25
CA LEU A 72 -3.07 10.90 -11.00
C LEU A 72 -2.58 12.33 -10.78
N LEU A 73 -2.24 13.01 -11.86
CA LEU A 73 -1.79 14.40 -11.85
C LEU A 73 -2.95 15.32 -12.23
N PRO A 74 -3.27 16.37 -11.44
CA PRO A 74 -4.39 17.27 -11.71
C PRO A 74 -4.23 18.02 -13.03
#